data_AF-A0A947XQD1-F1
#
_entry.id   AF-A0A947XQD1-F1
#
_cell.length_a   1.000
_cell.length_b   1.000
_cell.length_c   1.000
_cell.angle_alpha   90.00
_cell.angle_beta   90.00
_cell.angle_gamma   90.00
#
_symmetry.space_group_name_H-M   'P 1'
#
loop_
_entity.id
_entity.type
_entity.pdbx_description
1 polymer ?
#
loop_
_entity_poly.entity_id
_entity_poly.type
_entity_poly.pdbx_seq_one_letter_code
_entity_poly.pdbx_strand_id
1 'polypeptide(L)'
;MNQTLLARASAKLGPQVSIAIGLLVLALLIAMPLLHLLPADNALHVSAYTLTLVGKILCYCIVALALDLVWGYAGLLSLGHGLFFALGGYAMGMYLMREAAGDGLPAFMSFLAWTELPWYWYGTDSFLWAMCLVVLAPGLLALVFGFFAFRSRIKGVYFSIMTQALTFAGMLLFFRNETGFGGNNGFTNFRTILGFDITSAHTRATLFFATVVLLVASLYLGWTLARSKFGRVLTALRDAENRLMFCGYDPRGYKLFIWVLSAVPCGLAGALYVPQ
;
A
#
# COMPACT_ATOMS: atom_id res chain seq x y z
N MET A 1 17.36 28.26 -34.14
CA MET A 1 16.03 28.65 -33.61
C MET A 1 16.18 28.86 -32.10
N ASN A 2 16.34 30.12 -31.68
CA ASN A 2 16.66 30.49 -30.29
C ASN A 2 15.44 30.30 -29.40
N GLN A 3 15.46 29.30 -28.52
CA GLN A 3 14.50 29.23 -27.41
C GLN A 3 14.64 30.48 -26.54
N THR A 4 13.51 31.14 -26.24
CA THR A 4 13.47 32.36 -25.43
C THR A 4 14.04 32.09 -24.03
N LEU A 5 14.70 33.08 -23.42
CA LEU A 5 15.26 32.99 -22.07
C LEU A 5 14.21 32.53 -21.04
N LEU A 6 12.94 32.90 -21.25
CA LEU A 6 11.79 32.45 -20.45
C LEU A 6 11.50 30.95 -20.56
N ALA A 7 11.63 30.34 -21.74
CA ALA A 7 11.44 28.89 -21.92
C ALA A 7 12.56 28.08 -21.27
N ARG A 8 13.79 28.62 -21.24
CA ARG A 8 14.92 28.01 -20.52
C ARG A 8 14.79 28.19 -19.01
N ALA A 9 14.31 29.34 -18.56
CA ALA A 9 14.04 29.60 -17.15
C ALA A 9 12.91 28.71 -16.63
N SER A 10 11.79 28.57 -17.34
CA SER A 10 10.68 27.68 -16.93
C SER A 10 11.07 26.20 -16.91
N ALA A 11 11.88 25.75 -17.87
CA ALA A 11 12.41 24.38 -17.91
C ALA A 11 13.41 24.07 -16.78
N LYS A 12 14.17 25.06 -16.29
CA LYS A 12 15.07 24.92 -15.14
C LYS A 12 14.37 25.15 -13.80
N LEU A 13 13.42 26.08 -13.71
CA LEU A 13 12.65 26.35 -12.50
C LEU A 13 11.70 25.19 -12.19
N GLY A 14 11.09 24.54 -13.19
CA GLY A 14 10.14 23.44 -12.96
C GLY A 14 10.67 22.34 -12.02
N PRO A 15 11.82 21.71 -12.32
CA PRO A 15 12.39 20.68 -11.46
C PRO A 15 12.77 21.18 -10.06
N GLN A 16 13.36 22.37 -9.95
CA GLN A 16 13.81 22.94 -8.68
C GLN A 16 12.63 23.32 -7.78
N VAL A 17 11.57 23.90 -8.36
CA VAL A 17 10.34 24.26 -7.66
C VAL A 17 9.60 23.02 -7.18
N SER A 18 9.48 21.98 -8.00
CA SER A 18 8.86 20.72 -7.58
C SER A 18 9.61 20.05 -6.43
N ILE A 19 10.94 20.08 -6.45
CA ILE A 19 11.77 19.57 -5.35
C ILE A 19 11.58 20.42 -4.10
N ALA A 20 11.58 21.75 -4.21
CA ALA A 20 11.37 22.65 -3.08
C ALA A 20 10.00 22.46 -2.42
N ILE A 21 8.94 22.34 -3.22
CA ILE A 21 7.59 22.02 -2.73
C ILE A 21 7.57 20.65 -2.05
N GLY A 22 8.20 19.64 -2.66
CA GLY A 22 8.29 18.30 -2.08
C GLY A 22 9.00 18.29 -0.73
N LEU A 23 10.11 19.03 -0.60
CA LEU A 23 10.85 19.17 0.65
C LEU A 23 10.04 19.94 1.71
N LEU A 24 9.30 20.98 1.31
CA LEU A 24 8.40 21.70 2.21
C LEU A 24 7.30 20.79 2.75
N VAL A 25 6.64 20.02 1.87
CA VAL A 25 5.60 19.06 2.26
C VAL A 25 6.18 18.01 3.19
N LEU A 26 7.35 17.46 2.87
CA LEU A 26 8.02 16.49 3.74
C LEU A 26 8.35 17.07 5.12
N ALA A 27 8.84 18.30 5.18
CA ALA A 27 9.12 18.99 6.45
C ALA A 27 7.84 19.17 7.28
N LEU A 28 6.72 19.55 6.65
CA LEU A 28 5.42 19.66 7.32
C LEU A 28 4.93 18.31 7.85
N LEU A 29 5.07 17.23 7.06
CA LEU A 29 4.72 15.88 7.49
C LEU A 29 5.59 15.41 8.66
N ILE A 30 6.89 15.69 8.65
CA ILE A 30 7.78 15.34 9.79
C ILE A 30 7.44 16.18 11.03
N ALA A 31 6.99 17.43 10.86
CA ALA A 31 6.61 18.29 11.97
C ALA A 31 5.29 17.86 12.64
N MET A 32 4.31 17.33 11.90
CA MET A 32 3.00 16.94 12.45
C MET A 32 3.04 16.04 13.69
N PRO A 33 3.77 14.91 13.73
CA PRO A 33 3.84 14.06 14.92
C PRO A 33 4.48 14.78 16.11
N LEU A 34 5.43 15.70 15.88
CA LEU A 34 6.03 16.51 16.95
C LEU A 34 5.03 17.52 17.52
N LEU A 35 4.26 18.17 16.64
CA LEU A 35 3.19 19.09 17.03
C LEU A 35 2.04 18.37 17.76
N HIS A 36 1.78 17.11 17.43
CA HIS A 36 0.79 16.29 18.14
C HIS A 36 1.18 16.00 19.60
N LEU A 37 2.48 15.88 19.88
CA LEU A 37 2.98 15.62 21.24
C LEU A 37 2.98 16.85 22.16
N LEU A 38 2.68 18.04 21.63
CA LEU A 38 2.52 19.25 22.44
C LEU A 38 1.27 19.14 23.34
N PRO A 39 1.25 19.83 24.50
CA PRO A 39 0.05 19.93 25.33
C PRO A 39 -1.14 20.45 24.54
N ALA A 40 -2.35 19.95 24.83
CA ALA A 40 -3.57 20.27 24.09
C ALA A 40 -3.92 21.77 24.11
N ASP A 41 -3.47 22.51 25.13
CA ASP A 41 -3.71 23.95 25.26
C ASP A 41 -2.81 24.80 24.35
N ASN A 42 -1.80 24.20 23.70
CA ASN A 42 -0.91 24.92 22.81
C ASN A 42 -1.60 25.21 21.47
N ALA A 43 -1.52 26.45 20.99
CA ALA A 43 -2.11 26.88 19.72
C ALA A 43 -1.61 26.09 18.49
N LEU A 44 -0.42 25.47 18.58
CA LEU A 44 0.18 24.66 17.53
C LEU A 44 -0.10 23.15 17.67
N HIS A 45 -0.90 22.73 18.66
CA HIS A 45 -1.22 21.32 18.88
C HIS A 45 -2.03 20.75 17.71
N VAL A 46 -1.55 19.63 17.16
CA VAL A 46 -2.28 18.87 16.13
C VAL A 46 -3.15 17.83 16.82
N SER A 47 -4.46 17.91 16.60
CA SER A 47 -5.40 16.96 17.20
C SER A 47 -5.14 15.52 16.74
N ALA A 48 -5.47 14.54 17.59
CA ALA A 48 -5.39 13.13 17.22
C ALA A 48 -6.18 12.79 15.95
N TYR A 49 -7.36 13.40 15.78
CA TYR A 49 -8.19 13.23 14.59
C TYR A 49 -7.48 13.68 13.32
N THR A 50 -6.87 14.86 13.34
CA THR A 50 -6.13 15.40 12.19
C THR A 50 -4.95 14.49 11.85
N LEU A 51 -4.19 14.06 12.86
CA LEU A 51 -3.02 13.20 12.64
C LEU A 51 -3.42 11.85 12.02
N THR A 52 -4.46 11.19 12.56
CA THR A 52 -4.92 9.89 12.04
C THR A 52 -5.55 10.01 10.66
N LEU A 53 -6.34 11.05 10.41
CA LEU A 53 -6.93 11.30 9.09
C LEU A 53 -5.84 11.53 8.03
N VAL A 54 -4.85 12.37 8.32
CA VAL A 54 -3.73 12.61 7.40
C VAL A 54 -2.93 11.33 7.22
N GLY A 55 -2.65 10.57 8.27
CA GLY A 55 -1.98 9.27 8.18
C GLY A 55 -2.69 8.30 7.22
N LYS A 56 -4.02 8.19 7.33
CA LYS A 56 -4.85 7.40 6.41
C LYS A 56 -4.79 7.90 4.98
N ILE A 57 -4.79 9.22 4.76
CA ILE A 57 -4.61 9.81 3.43
C ILE A 57 -3.24 9.45 2.86
N LEU A 58 -2.18 9.50 3.65
CA LEU A 58 -0.83 9.11 3.21
C LEU A 58 -0.78 7.62 2.83
N CYS A 59 -1.48 6.74 3.55
CA CYS A 59 -1.61 5.33 3.15
C CYS A 59 -2.27 5.21 1.76
N TYR A 60 -3.31 5.99 1.46
CA TYR A 60 -3.88 6.03 0.10
C TYR A 60 -2.93 6.65 -0.93
N CYS A 61 -2.10 7.63 -0.56
CA CYS A 61 -1.05 8.15 -1.45
C CYS A 61 -0.05 7.05 -1.83
N ILE A 62 0.34 6.18 -0.89
CA ILE A 62 1.23 5.05 -1.18
C ILE A 62 0.57 4.08 -2.18
N VAL A 63 -0.72 3.80 -2.03
CA VAL A 63 -1.49 2.98 -2.98
C VAL A 63 -1.54 3.66 -4.36
N ALA A 64 -1.77 4.97 -4.41
CA ALA A 64 -1.78 5.73 -5.66
C ALA A 64 -0.42 5.68 -6.37
N LEU A 65 0.69 5.78 -5.62
CA LEU A 65 2.04 5.62 -6.17
C LEU A 65 2.29 4.20 -6.70
N ALA A 66 1.84 3.18 -5.97
CA ALA A 66 1.94 1.79 -6.42
C ALA A 66 1.15 1.54 -7.71
N LEU A 67 -0.05 2.13 -7.82
CA LEU A 67 -0.85 2.10 -9.04
C LEU A 67 -0.15 2.83 -10.19
N ASP A 68 0.42 4.01 -9.94
CA ASP A 68 1.17 4.79 -10.95
C ASP A 68 2.39 4.03 -11.50
N LEU A 69 3.08 3.25 -10.67
CA LEU A 69 4.18 2.40 -11.15
C LEU A 69 3.73 1.39 -12.21
N VAL A 70 2.51 0.88 -12.12
CA VAL A 70 1.97 -0.12 -13.05
C VAL A 70 1.29 0.57 -14.23
N TRP A 71 0.40 1.52 -13.95
CA TRP A 71 -0.38 2.19 -14.98
C TRP A 71 0.43 3.27 -15.70
N GLY A 72 1.06 4.17 -14.94
CA GLY A 72 1.86 5.28 -15.43
C GLY A 72 3.07 4.83 -16.24
N TYR A 73 3.83 3.84 -15.76
CA TYR A 73 5.05 3.39 -16.46
C TYR A 73 4.86 2.19 -17.39
N ALA A 74 4.03 1.21 -17.04
CA ALA A 74 3.86 0.00 -17.86
C ALA A 74 2.61 0.03 -18.77
N GLY A 75 1.72 1.03 -18.62
CA GLY A 75 0.48 1.13 -19.39
C GLY A 75 -0.60 0.12 -18.99
N LEU A 76 -0.43 -0.53 -17.83
CA LEU A 76 -1.33 -1.55 -17.34
C LEU A 76 -2.34 -0.91 -16.39
N LEU A 77 -3.47 -0.46 -16.90
CA LEU A 77 -4.54 0.06 -16.04
C LEU A 77 -5.07 -1.05 -15.14
N SER A 78 -4.87 -0.92 -13.83
CA SER A 78 -5.37 -1.87 -12.84
C SER A 78 -6.45 -1.26 -11.98
N LEU A 79 -7.49 -2.06 -11.71
CA LEU A 79 -8.50 -1.79 -10.70
C LEU A 79 -8.39 -2.79 -9.53
N GLY A 80 -7.20 -3.40 -9.39
CA GLY A 80 -6.88 -4.49 -8.47
C GLY A 80 -6.25 -4.07 -7.15
N HIS A 81 -5.57 -2.90 -7.11
CA HIS A 81 -4.68 -2.53 -6.00
C HIS A 81 -5.37 -2.41 -4.63
N GLY A 82 -6.68 -2.13 -4.61
CA GLY A 82 -7.47 -2.12 -3.39
C GLY A 82 -7.48 -3.48 -2.67
N LEU A 83 -7.42 -4.60 -3.40
CA LEU A 83 -7.34 -5.93 -2.80
C LEU A 83 -5.99 -6.15 -2.11
N PHE A 84 -4.88 -5.70 -2.70
CA PHE A 84 -3.56 -5.83 -2.08
C PHE A 84 -3.45 -5.00 -0.79
N PHE A 85 -4.03 -3.80 -0.82
CA PHE A 85 -4.18 -2.97 0.37
C PHE A 85 -5.01 -3.67 1.45
N ALA A 86 -6.16 -4.25 1.08
CA ALA A 86 -6.99 -5.00 2.01
C ALA A 86 -6.24 -6.18 2.62
N LEU A 87 -5.51 -6.98 1.84
CA LEU A 87 -4.75 -8.13 2.35
C LEU A 87 -3.73 -7.75 3.41
N GLY A 88 -2.98 -6.66 3.21
CA GLY A 88 -2.04 -6.16 4.21
C GLY A 88 -2.75 -5.63 5.46
N GLY A 89 -3.88 -4.95 5.29
CA GLY A 89 -4.74 -4.53 6.40
C GLY A 89 -5.29 -5.72 7.21
N TYR A 90 -5.77 -6.76 6.53
CA TYR A 90 -6.24 -7.98 7.18
C TYR A 90 -5.11 -8.70 7.91
N ALA A 91 -3.91 -8.80 7.33
CA ALA A 91 -2.76 -9.40 8.00
C ALA A 91 -2.37 -8.67 9.30
N MET A 92 -2.35 -7.32 9.28
CA MET A 92 -2.15 -6.54 10.51
C MET A 92 -3.32 -6.68 11.48
N GLY A 93 -4.55 -6.62 10.98
CA GLY A 93 -5.75 -6.75 11.80
C GLY A 93 -5.85 -8.10 12.50
N MET A 94 -5.39 -9.18 11.86
CA MET A 94 -5.27 -10.51 12.48
C MET A 94 -4.31 -10.46 13.68
N TYR A 95 -3.17 -9.80 13.53
CA TYR A 95 -2.22 -9.59 14.63
C TYR A 95 -2.84 -8.80 15.78
N LEU A 96 -3.45 -7.66 15.50
CA LEU A 96 -4.08 -6.83 16.53
C LEU A 96 -5.24 -7.54 17.24
N MET A 97 -6.00 -8.38 16.51
CA MET A 97 -7.05 -9.21 17.08
C MET A 97 -6.50 -10.31 18.00
N ARG A 98 -5.38 -10.94 17.62
CA ARG A 98 -4.70 -11.94 18.46
C ARG A 98 -4.09 -11.30 19.70
N GLU A 99 -3.45 -10.14 19.56
CA GLU A 99 -2.89 -9.40 20.68
C GLU A 99 -3.98 -9.00 21.69
N ALA A 100 -5.12 -8.52 21.21
CA ALA A 100 -6.25 -8.17 22.07
C ALA A 100 -6.93 -9.38 22.74
N ALA A 101 -6.84 -10.57 22.14
CA ALA A 101 -7.44 -11.80 22.65
C ALA A 101 -6.55 -12.56 23.65
N GLY A 102 -5.23 -12.34 23.62
CA GLY A 102 -4.27 -13.12 24.40
C GLY A 102 -4.31 -14.60 24.03
N ASP A 103 -4.42 -15.47 25.03
CA ASP A 103 -4.49 -16.93 24.83
C ASP A 103 -5.84 -17.41 24.28
N GLY A 104 -6.85 -16.53 24.25
CA GLY A 104 -8.20 -16.85 23.78
C GLY A 104 -8.39 -16.75 22.26
N LEU A 105 -9.61 -17.06 21.83
CA LEU A 105 -10.07 -16.75 20.48
C LEU A 105 -10.37 -15.24 20.35
N PRO A 106 -10.11 -14.63 19.18
CA PRO A 106 -10.58 -13.28 18.90
C PRO A 106 -12.07 -13.13 19.19
N ALA A 107 -12.47 -12.04 19.85
CA ALA A 107 -13.84 -11.85 20.33
C ALA A 107 -14.90 -12.03 19.23
N PHE A 108 -14.62 -11.58 18.00
CA PHE A 108 -15.54 -11.75 16.86
C PHE A 108 -15.73 -13.22 16.46
N MET A 109 -14.72 -14.08 16.63
CA MET A 109 -14.82 -15.51 16.33
C MET A 109 -15.72 -16.21 17.33
N SER A 110 -15.63 -15.85 18.61
CA SER A 110 -16.55 -16.34 19.64
C SER A 110 -17.99 -15.94 19.35
N PHE A 111 -18.24 -14.71 18.87
CA PHE A 111 -19.58 -14.27 18.46
C PHE A 111 -20.11 -15.02 17.22
N LEU A 112 -19.21 -15.46 16.34
CA LEU A 112 -19.56 -16.27 15.16
C LEU A 112 -19.58 -17.78 15.45
N ALA A 113 -19.58 -18.17 16.73
CA ALA A 113 -19.61 -19.56 17.19
C ALA A 113 -18.45 -20.44 16.70
N TRP A 114 -17.28 -19.86 16.47
CA TRP A 114 -16.06 -20.62 16.20
C TRP A 114 -15.52 -21.24 17.50
N THR A 115 -15.17 -22.52 17.45
CA THR A 115 -14.63 -23.28 18.59
C THR A 115 -13.11 -23.38 18.58
N GLU A 116 -12.50 -23.26 17.40
CA GLU A 116 -11.06 -23.39 17.19
C GLU A 116 -10.53 -22.29 16.28
N LEU A 117 -9.26 -21.96 16.43
CA LEU A 117 -8.59 -20.97 15.60
C LEU A 117 -8.24 -21.60 14.24
N PRO A 118 -8.66 -21.02 13.10
CA PRO A 118 -8.35 -21.57 11.80
C PRO A 118 -6.84 -21.62 11.53
N TRP A 119 -6.39 -22.60 10.76
CA TRP A 119 -4.96 -22.80 10.45
C TRP A 119 -4.26 -21.57 9.83
N TYR A 120 -4.98 -20.79 9.02
CA TYR A 120 -4.44 -19.57 8.40
C TYR A 120 -4.26 -18.39 9.39
N TRP A 121 -4.77 -18.50 10.61
CA TRP A 121 -4.49 -17.56 11.71
C TRP A 121 -3.29 -17.95 12.56
N TYR A 122 -2.72 -19.14 12.37
CA TYR A 122 -1.58 -19.58 13.16
C TYR A 122 -0.34 -18.70 12.91
N GLY A 123 0.36 -18.37 14.00
CA GLY A 123 1.52 -17.48 14.02
C GLY A 123 1.18 -16.00 14.02
N THR A 124 -0.09 -15.59 13.86
CA THR A 124 -0.47 -14.15 13.85
C THR A 124 -0.42 -13.51 15.23
N ASP A 125 -0.09 -14.25 16.28
CA ASP A 125 0.36 -13.74 17.59
C ASP A 125 1.76 -13.10 17.52
N SER A 126 2.61 -13.50 16.56
CA SER A 126 3.94 -12.94 16.35
C SER A 126 3.91 -11.78 15.36
N PHE A 127 4.41 -10.61 15.79
CA PHE A 127 4.49 -9.43 14.94
C PHE A 127 5.34 -9.67 13.68
N LEU A 128 6.46 -10.38 13.80
CA LEU A 128 7.33 -10.66 12.66
C LEU A 128 6.63 -11.53 11.61
N TRP A 129 5.87 -12.52 12.05
CA TRP A 129 5.08 -13.35 11.15
C TRP A 129 3.97 -12.54 10.46
N ALA A 130 3.28 -11.67 11.21
CA ALA A 130 2.31 -10.75 10.64
C ALA A 130 2.94 -9.85 9.57
N MET A 131 4.14 -9.32 9.80
CA MET A 131 4.86 -8.51 8.80
C MET A 131 5.26 -9.32 7.57
N CYS A 132 5.65 -10.59 7.74
CA CYS A 132 5.83 -11.50 6.62
C CYS A 132 4.53 -11.66 5.82
N LEU A 133 3.38 -11.85 6.46
CA LEU A 133 2.09 -11.96 5.77
C LEU A 133 1.69 -10.66 5.06
N VAL A 134 1.95 -9.50 5.66
CA VAL A 134 1.69 -8.18 5.05
C VAL A 134 2.40 -8.03 3.69
N VAL A 135 3.57 -8.64 3.51
CA VAL A 135 4.32 -8.62 2.25
C VAL A 135 3.96 -9.81 1.36
N LEU A 136 3.97 -11.02 1.92
CA LEU A 136 3.84 -12.27 1.19
C LEU A 136 2.42 -12.49 0.69
N ALA A 137 1.38 -12.18 1.46
CA ALA A 137 -0.01 -12.41 1.02
C ALA A 137 -0.37 -11.60 -0.25
N PRO A 138 -0.20 -10.26 -0.29
CA PRO A 138 -0.44 -9.51 -1.51
C PRO A 138 0.58 -9.84 -2.61
N GLY A 139 1.86 -10.05 -2.27
CA GLY A 139 2.90 -10.38 -3.24
C GLY A 139 2.69 -11.72 -3.95
N LEU A 140 2.32 -12.77 -3.20
CA LEU A 140 2.03 -14.10 -3.75
C LEU A 140 0.75 -14.08 -4.57
N LEU A 141 -0.32 -13.41 -4.09
CA LEU A 141 -1.54 -13.27 -4.89
C LEU A 141 -1.24 -12.54 -6.20
N ALA A 142 -0.50 -11.43 -6.15
CA ALA A 142 -0.09 -10.70 -7.33
C ALA A 142 0.78 -11.56 -8.26
N LEU A 143 1.67 -12.37 -7.72
CA LEU A 143 2.54 -13.26 -8.49
C LEU A 143 1.73 -14.31 -9.23
N VAL A 144 0.85 -15.03 -8.53
CA VAL A 144 0.00 -16.08 -9.12
C VAL A 144 -0.90 -15.48 -10.18
N PHE A 145 -1.63 -14.41 -9.84
CA PHE A 145 -2.53 -13.74 -10.77
C PHE A 145 -1.79 -13.18 -11.99
N GLY A 146 -0.71 -12.44 -11.74
CA GLY A 146 0.11 -11.82 -12.79
C GLY A 146 0.76 -12.85 -13.71
N PHE A 147 1.21 -13.97 -13.16
CA PHE A 147 1.81 -15.05 -13.93
C PHE A 147 0.85 -15.57 -14.99
N PHE A 148 -0.39 -15.89 -14.62
CA PHE A 148 -1.41 -16.33 -15.56
C PHE A 148 -1.86 -15.20 -16.49
N ALA A 149 -2.08 -14.00 -15.96
CA ALA A 149 -2.53 -12.84 -16.71
C ALA A 149 -1.60 -12.50 -17.89
N PHE A 150 -0.30 -12.39 -17.61
CA PHE A 150 0.69 -11.97 -18.61
C PHE A 150 1.14 -13.11 -19.52
N ARG A 151 1.09 -14.37 -19.05
CA ARG A 151 1.33 -15.55 -19.90
C ARG A 151 0.25 -15.70 -20.97
N SER A 152 -1.00 -15.39 -20.63
CA SER A 152 -2.13 -15.36 -21.58
C SER A 152 -2.15 -14.13 -22.50
N ARG A 153 -1.10 -13.29 -22.45
CA ARG A 153 -0.92 -12.08 -23.29
C ARG A 153 -2.12 -11.12 -23.24
N ILE A 154 -2.75 -10.98 -22.07
CA ILE A 154 -3.87 -10.05 -21.87
C ILE A 154 -3.37 -8.60 -22.01
N LYS A 155 -4.13 -7.75 -22.70
CA LYS A 155 -3.78 -6.36 -23.02
C LYS A 155 -4.89 -5.38 -22.70
N GLY A 156 -4.49 -4.15 -22.37
CA GLY A 156 -5.40 -3.01 -22.24
C GLY A 156 -6.56 -3.26 -21.28
N VAL A 157 -7.77 -2.92 -21.73
CA VAL A 157 -9.01 -2.94 -20.92
C VAL A 157 -9.31 -4.32 -20.33
N TYR A 158 -8.95 -5.41 -21.01
CA TYR A 158 -9.17 -6.77 -20.50
C TYR A 158 -8.40 -7.04 -19.21
N PHE A 159 -7.20 -6.46 -19.05
CA PHE A 159 -6.46 -6.55 -17.80
C PHE A 159 -7.21 -5.83 -16.66
N SER A 160 -7.74 -4.63 -16.94
CA SER A 160 -8.52 -3.86 -15.98
C SER A 160 -9.78 -4.63 -15.53
N ILE A 161 -10.55 -5.19 -16.47
CA ILE A 161 -11.74 -6.00 -16.17
C ILE A 161 -11.38 -7.19 -15.29
N MET A 162 -10.30 -7.91 -15.62
CA MET A 162 -9.86 -9.07 -14.85
C MET A 162 -9.41 -8.69 -13.44
N THR A 163 -8.68 -7.57 -13.29
CA THR A 163 -8.29 -7.08 -11.95
C THR A 163 -9.47 -6.60 -11.12
N GLN A 164 -10.49 -5.99 -11.75
CA GLN A 164 -11.73 -5.63 -11.08
C GLN A 164 -12.48 -6.87 -10.60
N ALA A 165 -12.58 -7.89 -11.45
CA ALA A 165 -13.21 -9.16 -11.10
C ALA A 165 -12.48 -9.85 -9.94
N LEU A 166 -11.14 -9.81 -9.92
CA LEU A 166 -10.34 -10.31 -8.79
C LEU A 166 -10.68 -9.56 -7.49
N THR A 167 -10.71 -8.23 -7.51
CA THR A 167 -11.07 -7.41 -6.34
C THR A 167 -12.47 -7.74 -5.85
N PHE A 168 -13.43 -7.87 -6.78
CA PHE A 168 -14.81 -8.21 -6.44
C PHE A 168 -14.93 -9.62 -5.85
N ALA A 169 -14.24 -10.61 -6.42
CA ALA A 169 -14.18 -11.96 -5.86
C ALA A 169 -13.54 -11.97 -4.46
N GLY A 170 -12.48 -11.20 -4.25
CA GLY A 170 -11.87 -10.99 -2.94
C GLY A 170 -12.84 -10.38 -1.94
N MET A 171 -13.54 -9.30 -2.32
CA MET A 171 -14.59 -8.67 -1.50
C MET A 171 -15.67 -9.68 -1.08
N LEU A 172 -16.20 -10.45 -2.03
CA LEU A 172 -17.21 -11.48 -1.74
C LEU A 172 -16.69 -12.55 -0.78
N LEU A 173 -15.41 -12.95 -0.92
CA LEU A 173 -14.78 -13.89 0.00
C LEU A 173 -14.70 -13.32 1.41
N PHE A 174 -14.22 -12.08 1.57
CA PHE A 174 -14.09 -11.42 2.87
C PHE A 174 -15.44 -11.14 3.55
N PHE A 175 -16.52 -10.97 2.79
CA PHE A 175 -17.87 -10.77 3.33
C PHE A 175 -18.51 -12.05 3.89
N ARG A 176 -17.97 -13.23 3.59
CA ARG A 176 -18.48 -14.48 4.15
C ARG A 176 -18.00 -14.68 5.58
N ASN A 177 -18.94 -14.71 6.54
CA ASN A 177 -18.65 -14.98 7.96
C ASN A 177 -17.93 -16.33 8.19
N GLU A 178 -18.17 -17.32 7.34
CA GLU A 178 -17.57 -18.67 7.41
C GLU A 178 -16.06 -18.69 7.09
N THR A 179 -15.50 -17.60 6.58
CA THR A 179 -14.08 -17.54 6.19
C THR A 179 -13.15 -17.11 7.32
N GLY A 180 -13.67 -16.82 8.51
CA GLY A 180 -12.86 -16.43 9.66
C GLY A 180 -12.24 -15.04 9.56
N PHE A 181 -12.70 -14.18 8.64
CA PHE A 181 -12.22 -12.80 8.47
C PHE A 181 -13.22 -11.73 8.95
N GLY A 182 -14.20 -12.11 9.79
CA GLY A 182 -15.17 -11.16 10.37
C GLY A 182 -16.32 -10.76 9.43
N GLY A 183 -16.32 -11.21 8.18
CA GLY A 183 -17.43 -11.00 7.24
C GLY A 183 -17.75 -9.52 7.02
N ASN A 184 -19.05 -9.20 7.01
CA ASN A 184 -19.52 -7.81 6.88
C ASN A 184 -19.17 -6.92 8.09
N ASN A 185 -18.86 -7.50 9.25
CA ASN A 185 -18.51 -6.73 10.45
C ASN A 185 -17.04 -6.31 10.47
N GLY A 186 -16.18 -7.07 9.78
CA GLY A 186 -14.74 -6.88 9.83
C GLY A 186 -14.14 -7.10 11.22
N PHE A 187 -12.93 -6.58 11.43
CA PHE A 187 -12.24 -6.62 12.72
C PHE A 187 -12.49 -5.33 13.49
N THR A 188 -12.76 -5.44 14.79
CA THR A 188 -13.10 -4.33 15.67
C THR A 188 -12.45 -4.49 17.04
N ASN A 189 -12.39 -3.42 17.83
CA ASN A 189 -11.79 -3.43 19.18
C ASN A 189 -10.28 -3.72 19.20
N PHE A 190 -9.52 -3.13 18.28
CA PHE A 190 -8.06 -3.04 18.43
C PHE A 190 -7.74 -2.23 19.70
N ARG A 191 -6.78 -2.70 20.51
CA ARG A 191 -6.41 -2.05 21.79
C ARG A 191 -4.94 -1.70 21.86
N THR A 192 -4.10 -2.67 21.55
CA THR A 192 -2.65 -2.52 21.64
C THR A 192 -1.98 -2.97 20.36
N ILE A 193 -0.79 -2.43 20.12
CA ILE A 193 0.16 -2.86 19.11
C ILE A 193 1.53 -3.01 19.78
N LEU A 194 2.11 -4.21 19.76
CA LEU A 194 3.38 -4.50 20.45
C LEU A 194 3.36 -4.14 21.95
N GLY A 195 2.20 -4.28 22.59
CA GLY A 195 1.99 -3.92 24.00
C GLY A 195 1.76 -2.43 24.26
N PHE A 196 1.81 -1.56 23.24
CA PHE A 196 1.51 -0.13 23.37
C PHE A 196 0.05 0.15 23.00
N ASP A 197 -0.64 0.95 23.81
CA ASP A 197 -2.01 1.40 23.51
C ASP A 197 -2.05 2.20 22.21
N ILE A 198 -2.91 1.82 21.27
CA ILE A 198 -3.08 2.50 19.97
C ILE A 198 -3.66 3.91 20.12
N THR A 199 -4.33 4.20 21.24
CA THR A 199 -4.94 5.50 21.51
C THR A 199 -3.96 6.51 22.09
N SER A 200 -2.80 6.05 22.57
CA SER A 200 -1.73 6.90 23.11
C SER A 200 -1.19 7.85 22.04
N ALA A 201 -0.93 9.11 22.44
CA ALA A 201 -0.38 10.14 21.56
C ALA A 201 0.96 9.72 20.94
N HIS A 202 1.79 9.02 21.73
CA HIS A 202 3.08 8.50 21.26
C HIS A 202 2.89 7.44 20.16
N THR A 203 1.97 6.50 20.35
CA THR A 203 1.70 5.42 19.37
C THR A 203 1.14 5.99 18.06
N ARG A 204 0.23 6.96 18.13
CA ARG A 204 -0.29 7.64 16.93
C ARG A 204 0.82 8.40 16.20
N ALA A 205 1.69 9.10 16.93
CA ALA A 205 2.83 9.79 16.35
C ALA A 205 3.83 8.83 15.68
N THR A 206 4.12 7.68 16.28
CA THR A 206 5.03 6.68 15.69
C THR A 206 4.44 6.00 14.47
N LEU A 207 3.15 5.63 14.50
CA LEU A 207 2.43 5.09 13.34
C LEU A 207 2.42 6.08 12.17
N PHE A 208 2.14 7.36 12.46
CA PHE A 208 2.18 8.41 11.45
C PHE A 208 3.58 8.56 10.84
N PHE A 209 4.61 8.62 11.69
CA PHE A 209 5.99 8.71 11.24
C PHE A 209 6.40 7.50 10.39
N ALA A 210 6.00 6.29 10.78
CA ALA A 210 6.20 5.08 9.98
C ALA A 210 5.54 5.18 8.60
N THR A 211 4.32 5.74 8.50
CA THR A 211 3.66 5.98 7.20
C THR A 211 4.43 6.99 6.36
N VAL A 212 4.95 8.07 6.95
CA VAL A 212 5.79 9.05 6.23
C VAL A 212 7.07 8.39 5.70
N VAL A 213 7.75 7.58 6.52
CA VAL A 213 8.94 6.83 6.10
C VAL A 213 8.60 5.87 4.96
N LEU A 214 7.50 5.14 5.05
CA LEU A 214 7.06 4.23 3.99
C LEU A 214 6.70 4.97 2.69
N LEU A 215 6.09 6.15 2.78
CA LEU A 215 5.80 7.00 1.63
C LEU A 215 7.08 7.47 0.94
N VAL A 216 8.04 7.98 1.71
CA VAL A 216 9.34 8.41 1.19
C VAL A 216 10.10 7.24 0.57
N ALA A 217 10.10 6.08 1.22
CA ALA A 217 10.71 4.86 0.69
C ALA A 217 10.06 4.42 -0.63
N SER A 218 8.73 4.49 -0.72
CA SER A 218 7.96 4.14 -1.92
C SER A 218 8.21 5.12 -3.06
N LEU A 219 8.29 6.42 -2.78
CA LEU A 219 8.68 7.46 -3.73
C LEU A 219 10.12 7.26 -4.24
N TYR A 220 11.05 6.98 -3.33
CA TYR A 220 12.45 6.74 -3.67
C TYR A 220 12.59 5.47 -4.54
N LEU A 221 11.90 4.40 -4.18
CA LEU A 221 11.87 3.16 -4.96
C LEU A 221 11.28 3.40 -6.36
N GLY A 222 10.17 4.11 -6.46
CA GLY A 222 9.57 4.44 -7.75
C GLY A 222 10.47 5.33 -8.61
N TRP A 223 11.08 6.35 -8.01
CA TRP A 223 12.01 7.26 -8.67
C TRP A 223 13.28 6.57 -9.18
N THR A 224 13.89 5.71 -8.37
CA THR A 224 15.08 4.93 -8.77
C THR A 224 14.73 3.93 -9.87
N LEU A 225 13.58 3.26 -9.77
CA LEU A 225 13.12 2.30 -10.77
C LEU A 225 12.82 2.98 -12.12
N ALA A 226 12.15 4.13 -12.11
CA ALA A 226 11.83 4.91 -13.30
C ALA A 226 13.08 5.35 -14.08
N ARG A 227 14.16 5.70 -13.38
CA ARG A 227 15.43 6.12 -14.00
C ARG A 227 16.34 4.96 -14.42
N SER A 228 16.02 3.74 -13.99
CA SER A 228 16.83 2.55 -14.29
C SER A 228 16.67 2.08 -15.75
N LYS A 229 17.50 1.11 -16.16
CA LYS A 229 17.32 0.39 -17.44
C LYS A 229 15.94 -0.29 -17.51
N PHE A 230 15.46 -0.81 -16.38
CA PHE A 230 14.15 -1.45 -16.26
C PHE A 230 13.01 -0.46 -16.52
N GLY A 231 13.05 0.74 -15.93
CA GLY A 231 12.04 1.79 -16.15
C GLY A 231 11.95 2.26 -17.60
N ARG A 232 13.09 2.32 -18.30
CA ARG A 232 13.11 2.61 -19.75
C ARG A 232 12.42 1.52 -20.58
N VAL A 233 12.63 0.25 -20.22
CA VAL A 233 11.94 -0.88 -20.87
C VAL A 233 10.44 -0.84 -20.58
N LEU A 234 10.02 -0.52 -19.35
CA LEU A 234 8.60 -0.35 -19.02
C LEU A 234 7.96 0.78 -19.84
N THR A 235 8.64 1.92 -19.97
CA THR A 235 8.11 3.04 -20.76
C THR A 235 7.97 2.64 -22.24
N ALA A 236 8.98 1.96 -22.80
CA ALA A 236 8.90 1.44 -24.16
C ALA A 236 7.79 0.39 -24.32
N LEU A 237 7.56 -0.43 -23.29
CA LEU A 237 6.47 -1.40 -23.24
C LEU A 237 5.10 -0.73 -23.31
N ARG A 238 4.89 0.33 -22.51
CA ARG A 238 3.67 1.13 -22.50
C ARG A 238 3.41 1.75 -23.87
N ASP A 239 4.43 2.32 -24.48
CA ASP A 239 4.28 3.06 -25.74
C ASP A 239 4.08 2.12 -26.94
N ALA A 240 4.84 1.02 -27.03
CA ALA A 240 4.71 0.06 -28.14
C ALA A 240 5.26 -1.35 -27.80
N GLU A 241 4.46 -2.18 -27.11
CA GLU A 241 4.82 -3.57 -26.77
C GLU A 241 5.28 -4.41 -27.98
N ASN A 242 4.61 -4.28 -29.14
CA ASN A 242 5.00 -5.04 -30.34
C ASN A 242 6.41 -4.65 -30.83
N ARG A 243 6.75 -3.35 -30.81
CA ARG A 243 8.10 -2.87 -31.21
C ARG A 243 9.16 -3.33 -30.24
N LEU A 244 8.85 -3.32 -28.94
CA LEU A 244 9.76 -3.82 -27.91
C LEU A 244 10.07 -5.32 -28.11
N MET A 245 9.07 -6.12 -28.48
CA MET A 245 9.27 -7.53 -28.83
C MET A 245 10.13 -7.72 -30.09
N PHE A 246 9.98 -6.89 -31.11
CA PHE A 246 10.86 -6.91 -32.30
C PHE A 246 12.32 -6.59 -31.95
N CYS A 247 12.55 -5.79 -30.89
CA CYS A 247 13.89 -5.52 -30.36
C CYS A 247 14.46 -6.66 -29.49
N GLY A 248 13.76 -7.79 -29.36
CA GLY A 248 14.24 -8.98 -28.65
C GLY A 248 13.96 -9.02 -27.15
N TYR A 249 13.20 -8.07 -26.60
CA TYR A 249 12.79 -8.09 -25.20
C TYR A 249 11.53 -8.94 -25.01
N ASP A 250 11.44 -9.70 -23.91
CA ASP A 250 10.21 -10.38 -23.48
C ASP A 250 9.44 -9.51 -22.45
N PRO A 251 8.30 -8.90 -22.82
CA PRO A 251 7.48 -8.08 -21.93
C PRO A 251 7.01 -8.77 -20.65
N ARG A 252 6.83 -10.10 -20.68
CA ARG A 252 6.09 -10.83 -19.63
C ARG A 252 6.77 -10.71 -18.27
N GLY A 253 8.09 -10.86 -18.23
CA GLY A 253 8.87 -10.73 -16.99
C GLY A 253 8.82 -9.31 -16.41
N TYR A 254 8.90 -8.29 -17.28
CA TYR A 254 8.82 -6.89 -16.86
C TYR A 254 7.45 -6.54 -16.28
N LYS A 255 6.36 -6.99 -16.94
CA LYS A 255 4.99 -6.83 -16.45
C LYS A 255 4.77 -7.54 -15.12
N LEU A 256 5.22 -8.79 -15.01
CA LEU A 256 5.06 -9.58 -13.79
C LEU A 256 5.79 -8.94 -12.61
N PHE A 257 7.05 -8.53 -12.81
CA PHE A 257 7.84 -7.92 -11.75
C PHE A 257 7.21 -6.61 -11.25
N ILE A 258 6.85 -5.68 -12.14
CA ILE A 258 6.28 -4.39 -11.70
C ILE A 258 4.92 -4.58 -11.03
N TRP A 259 4.12 -5.54 -11.50
CA TRP A 259 2.85 -5.90 -10.90
C TRP A 259 3.01 -6.41 -9.46
N VAL A 260 3.89 -7.39 -9.25
CA VAL A 260 4.18 -7.94 -7.91
C VAL A 260 4.78 -6.88 -7.01
N LEU A 261 5.74 -6.12 -7.52
CA LEU A 261 6.39 -5.04 -6.77
C LEU A 261 5.38 -3.99 -6.31
N SER A 262 4.35 -3.68 -7.11
CA SER A 262 3.30 -2.73 -6.72
C SER A 262 2.36 -3.26 -5.64
N ALA A 263 2.18 -4.57 -5.52
CA ALA A 263 1.30 -5.15 -4.50
C ALA A 263 1.87 -5.02 -3.08
N VAL A 264 3.20 -5.07 -2.94
CA VAL A 264 3.90 -4.99 -1.65
C VAL A 264 3.69 -3.64 -0.92
N PRO A 265 3.94 -2.46 -1.53
CA PRO A 265 3.69 -1.18 -0.87
C PRO A 265 2.20 -0.95 -0.61
N CYS A 266 1.28 -1.49 -1.42
CA CYS A 266 -0.14 -1.50 -1.10
C CYS A 266 -0.42 -2.28 0.19
N GLY A 267 0.14 -3.48 0.33
CA GLY A 267 0.02 -4.28 1.55
C GLY A 267 0.56 -3.56 2.78
N LEU A 268 1.77 -3.01 2.69
CA LEU A 268 2.38 -2.24 3.78
C LEU A 268 1.54 -1.01 4.17
N ALA A 269 0.99 -0.30 3.19
CA ALA A 269 0.09 0.83 3.45
C ALA A 269 -1.21 0.38 4.13
N GLY A 270 -1.78 -0.76 3.72
CA GLY A 270 -2.94 -1.36 4.37
C GLY A 270 -2.67 -1.73 5.82
N ALA A 271 -1.50 -2.32 6.09
CA ALA A 271 -1.09 -2.69 7.43
C ALA A 271 -0.96 -1.48 8.36
N LEU A 272 -0.42 -0.36 7.88
CA LEU A 272 -0.34 0.88 8.66
C LEU A 272 -1.67 1.62 8.79
N TYR A 273 -2.59 1.45 7.84
CA TYR A 273 -3.90 2.08 7.86
C TYR A 273 -4.79 1.58 9.00
N VAL A 274 -4.71 0.29 9.33
CA VAL A 274 -5.61 -0.37 10.31
C VAL A 274 -5.46 0.15 11.74
N PRO A 275 -4.25 0.30 12.33
CA PRO A 275 -4.10 0.79 13.69
C PRO A 275 -4.21 2.32 13.84
N GLN A 276 -4.40 3.07 12.75
CA GLN A 276 -4.56 4.54 12.75
C GLN A 276 -6.03 4.96 12.86
#